data_AF-A0A971EL57-F1
#
_entry.id   AF-A0A971EL57-F1
#
_cell.length_a   1.000
_cell.length_b   1.000
_cell.length_c   1.000
_cell.angle_alpha   90.00
_cell.angle_beta   90.00
_cell.angle_gamma   90.00
#
_symmetry.space_group_name_H-M   'P 1'
#
loop_
_entity.id
_entity.type
_entity.pdbx_description
1 polymer ?
#
loop_
_entity_poly.entity_id
_entity_poly.type
_entity_poly.pdbx_seq_one_letter_code
_entity_poly.pdbx_strand_id
1 'polypeptide(L)'
;MPLEPEERKAERRNNLVSIHTAKTIKVVVSEPSSFEEAQAVADNLKNRRQVVINLEHTPPEARQRIIDFISGTTYALDGHTQKLGDHIFLFAPSNVEISKDPRPLVRSSYIFTRPGPFGGHEV
;
A
#
# COMPACT_ATOMS: atom_id res chain seq x y z
N MET A 1 -47.70 55.45 19.93
CA MET A 1 -46.86 54.51 19.17
C MET A 1 -45.40 54.74 19.54
N PRO A 2 -44.80 53.86 20.35
CA PRO A 2 -43.46 53.35 20.11
C PRO A 2 -43.62 51.95 19.45
N LEU A 3 -42.69 51.44 18.64
CA LEU A 3 -41.46 50.79 19.07
C LEU A 3 -40.50 50.75 17.87
N GLU A 4 -39.24 51.11 18.08
CA GLU A 4 -38.17 50.97 17.10
C GLU A 4 -37.80 49.48 16.90
N PRO A 5 -37.37 49.08 15.70
CA PRO A 5 -36.98 47.69 15.43
C PRO A 5 -35.58 47.39 16.02
N GLU A 6 -35.54 46.54 17.04
CA GLU A 6 -34.30 45.93 17.54
C GLU A 6 -33.77 44.91 16.51
N GLU A 7 -32.80 45.34 15.70
CA GLU A 7 -32.01 44.44 14.84
C GLU A 7 -31.11 43.54 15.71
N ARG A 8 -31.62 42.37 16.09
CA ARG A 8 -30.81 41.33 16.75
C ARG A 8 -29.83 40.76 15.74
N LYS A 9 -28.64 41.37 15.71
CA LYS A 9 -27.44 40.97 14.99
C LYS A 9 -27.18 39.48 15.26
N ALA A 10 -27.47 38.64 14.28
CA ALA A 10 -27.13 37.23 14.31
C ALA A 10 -25.61 37.12 14.48
N GLU A 11 -25.17 36.70 15.67
CA GLU A 11 -23.82 36.19 15.89
C GLU A 11 -23.61 35.02 14.94
N ARG A 12 -23.06 35.35 13.77
CA ARG A 12 -22.44 34.39 12.88
C ARG A 12 -21.29 33.78 13.68
N ARG A 13 -21.59 32.68 14.37
CA ARG A 13 -20.60 31.76 14.91
C ARG A 13 -19.78 31.30 13.72
N ASN A 14 -18.67 32.00 13.48
CA ASN A 14 -17.63 31.57 12.56
C ASN A 14 -17.06 30.29 13.15
N ASN A 15 -17.68 29.17 12.77
CA ASN A 15 -17.17 27.85 13.04
C ASN A 15 -15.98 27.67 12.10
N LEU A 16 -14.82 28.13 12.55
CA LEU A 16 -13.54 27.97 11.87
C LEU A 16 -13.22 26.48 11.88
N VAL A 17 -13.69 25.76 10.87
CA VAL A 17 -13.26 24.41 10.61
C VAL A 17 -11.82 24.54 10.14
N SER A 18 -10.87 24.14 10.98
CA SER A 18 -9.47 24.02 10.59
C SER A 18 -9.43 23.15 9.33
N ILE A 19 -9.13 23.76 8.18
CA ILE A 19 -8.88 23.02 6.95
C ILE A 19 -7.52 22.38 7.15
N HIS A 20 -7.50 21.24 7.82
CA HIS A 20 -6.43 20.27 7.66
C HIS A 20 -6.39 20.02 6.16
N THR A 21 -5.46 20.67 5.47
CA THR A 21 -5.21 20.42 4.06
C THR A 21 -4.88 18.94 3.99
N ALA A 22 -5.87 18.12 3.61
CA ALA A 22 -5.72 16.67 3.57
C ALA A 22 -4.58 16.41 2.59
N LYS A 23 -3.40 16.09 3.12
CA LYS A 23 -2.20 15.84 2.33
C LYS A 23 -2.51 14.63 1.46
N THR A 24 -2.78 14.86 0.18
CA THR A 24 -3.07 13.79 -0.77
C THR A 24 -1.82 12.94 -0.93
N ILE A 25 -1.87 11.72 -0.40
CA ILE A 25 -0.79 10.74 -0.58
C ILE A 25 -0.86 10.26 -2.04
N LYS A 26 0.20 10.52 -2.79
CA LYS A 26 0.30 10.08 -4.19
C LYS A 26 1.06 8.75 -4.25
N VAL A 27 0.39 7.76 -4.83
CA VAL A 27 0.96 6.45 -5.13
C VAL A 27 1.21 6.38 -6.63
N VAL A 28 2.39 5.92 -7.02
CA VAL A 28 2.76 5.73 -8.43
C VAL A 28 2.81 4.24 -8.72
N VAL A 29 2.23 3.81 -9.84
CA VAL A 29 2.37 2.45 -10.35
C VAL A 29 3.20 2.51 -11.61
N SER A 30 4.24 1.68 -11.71
CA SER A 30 5.19 1.67 -12.82
C SER A 30 5.39 0.26 -13.33
N GLU A 31 5.40 0.11 -14.66
CA GLU A 31 5.65 -1.17 -15.35
C GLU A 31 6.88 -1.04 -16.27
N PRO A 32 8.08 -0.91 -15.68
CA PRO A 32 9.27 -0.63 -16.48
C PRO A 32 9.62 -1.82 -17.37
N SER A 33 9.84 -1.57 -18.64
CA SER A 33 10.27 -2.60 -19.60
C SER A 33 11.79 -2.68 -19.73
N SER A 34 12.47 -1.61 -19.31
CA SER A 34 13.92 -1.39 -19.44
C SER A 34 14.55 -0.85 -18.16
N PHE A 35 15.87 -0.93 -18.04
CA PHE A 35 16.59 -0.44 -16.86
C PHE A 35 16.59 1.09 -16.76
N GLU A 36 16.56 1.77 -17.90
CA GLU A 36 16.57 3.23 -18.01
C GLU A 36 15.36 3.86 -17.29
N GLU A 37 14.20 3.19 -17.34
CA GLU A 37 12.97 3.63 -16.66
C GLU A 37 13.07 3.59 -15.13
N ALA A 38 14.02 2.82 -14.57
CA ALA A 38 14.26 2.77 -13.14
C ALA A 38 14.68 4.14 -12.58
N GLN A 39 15.36 4.98 -13.37
CA GLN A 39 15.72 6.33 -12.94
C GLN A 39 14.49 7.19 -12.65
N ALA A 40 13.46 7.10 -13.49
CA ALA A 40 12.20 7.80 -13.26
C ALA A 40 11.51 7.31 -11.97
N VAL A 41 11.59 6.00 -11.67
CA VAL A 41 11.06 5.45 -10.42
C VAL A 41 11.83 5.97 -9.20
N ALA A 42 13.16 6.04 -9.28
CA ALA A 42 14.01 6.63 -8.24
C ALA A 42 13.66 8.09 -7.98
N ASP A 43 13.42 8.89 -9.03
CA ASP A 43 12.99 10.28 -8.88
C ASP A 43 11.63 10.41 -8.20
N ASN A 44 10.70 9.49 -8.45
CA ASN A 44 9.43 9.46 -7.72
C ASN A 44 9.64 9.25 -6.21
N LEU A 45 10.51 8.31 -5.83
CA LEU A 45 10.86 8.05 -4.43
C LEU A 45 11.52 9.26 -3.76
N LYS A 46 12.45 9.94 -4.46
CA LYS A 46 13.08 11.18 -3.98
C LYS A 46 12.06 12.31 -3.72
N ASN A 47 10.98 12.34 -4.50
CA ASN A 47 9.86 13.26 -4.31
C ASN A 47 8.88 12.82 -3.20
N ARG A 48 9.26 11.87 -2.34
CA ARG A 48 8.45 11.33 -1.24
C ARG A 48 7.14 10.67 -1.72
N ARG A 49 7.14 10.13 -2.95
CA ARG A 49 6.02 9.35 -3.50
C ARG A 49 6.38 7.87 -3.44
N GLN A 50 5.49 7.07 -2.86
CA GLN A 50 5.64 5.61 -2.88
C GLN A 50 5.38 5.06 -4.28
N VAL A 51 6.08 4.00 -4.65
CA VAL A 51 6.01 3.41 -5.99
C VAL A 51 5.77 1.90 -5.91
N VAL A 52 4.76 1.43 -6.63
CA VAL A 52 4.55 0.01 -6.91
C VAL A 52 5.14 -0.28 -8.28
N ILE A 53 6.04 -1.26 -8.36
CA ILE A 53 6.67 -1.71 -9.59
C ILE A 53 6.14 -3.10 -9.93
N ASN A 54 5.60 -3.25 -11.14
CA ASN A 54 5.25 -4.55 -11.71
C ASN A 54 6.26 -4.89 -12.83
N LEU A 55 6.88 -6.06 -12.71
CA LEU A 55 7.98 -6.55 -13.55
C LEU A 55 7.60 -7.82 -14.33
N GLU A 56 6.30 -8.14 -14.45
CA GLU A 56 5.82 -9.34 -15.17
C GLU A 56 6.31 -9.36 -16.62
N HIS A 57 6.32 -8.21 -17.28
CA HIS A 57 6.74 -8.06 -18.68
C HIS A 57 8.21 -7.64 -18.84
N THR A 58 8.94 -7.47 -17.74
CA THR A 58 10.36 -7.06 -17.78
C THR A 58 11.27 -8.27 -18.03
N PRO A 59 12.26 -8.19 -18.93
CA PRO A 59 13.26 -9.22 -19.13
C PRO A 59 14.01 -9.57 -17.83
N PRO A 60 14.38 -10.85 -17.60
CA PRO A 60 15.07 -11.26 -16.37
C PRO A 60 16.34 -10.46 -16.06
N GLU A 61 17.13 -10.12 -17.09
CA GLU A 61 18.36 -9.35 -16.94
C GLU A 61 18.10 -7.91 -16.45
N ALA A 62 17.08 -7.25 -16.98
CA ALA A 62 16.70 -5.91 -16.56
C ALA A 62 16.00 -5.93 -15.19
N ARG A 63 15.15 -6.93 -14.94
CA ARG A 63 14.36 -7.07 -13.71
C ARG A 63 15.22 -7.01 -12.46
N GLN A 64 16.26 -7.84 -12.37
CA GLN A 64 17.12 -7.87 -11.18
C GLN A 64 17.86 -6.54 -11.02
N ARG A 65 18.38 -5.97 -12.11
CA ARG A 65 19.08 -4.67 -12.09
C ARG A 65 18.18 -3.53 -11.61
N ILE A 66 16.91 -3.51 -12.05
CA ILE A 66 15.93 -2.52 -11.59
C ILE A 66 15.68 -2.69 -10.09
N ILE A 67 15.44 -3.92 -9.63
CA ILE A 67 15.20 -4.19 -8.20
C ILE A 67 16.40 -3.73 -7.36
N ASP A 68 17.62 -4.08 -7.77
CA ASP A 68 18.84 -3.72 -7.04
C ASP A 68 19.03 -2.19 -6.99
N PHE A 69 18.81 -1.52 -8.12
CA PHE A 69 18.93 -0.06 -8.22
C PHE A 69 17.90 0.68 -7.36
N ILE A 70 16.64 0.28 -7.42
CA ILE A 70 15.57 0.92 -6.64
C ILE A 70 15.70 0.56 -5.15
N SER A 71 16.10 -0.66 -4.82
CA SER A 71 16.37 -1.06 -3.43
C SER A 71 17.52 -0.25 -2.84
N GLY A 72 18.60 -0.05 -3.60
CA GLY A 72 19.71 0.82 -3.18
C GLY A 72 19.28 2.27 -2.99
N THR A 73 18.46 2.80 -3.90
CA THR A 73 17.89 4.16 -3.77
C THR A 73 16.98 4.27 -2.54
N THR A 74 16.13 3.28 -2.32
CA THR A 74 15.19 3.24 -1.20
C THR A 74 15.94 3.17 0.12
N TYR A 75 16.99 2.34 0.19
CA TYR A 75 17.88 2.27 1.34
C TYR A 75 18.55 3.61 1.65
N ALA A 76 19.04 4.30 0.62
CA ALA A 76 19.65 5.63 0.77
C ALA A 76 18.66 6.74 1.21
N LEU A 77 17.35 6.50 1.07
CA LEU A 77 16.28 7.42 1.48
C LEU A 77 15.63 7.03 2.82
N ASP A 78 16.24 6.10 3.56
CA ASP A 78 15.70 5.48 4.78
C ASP A 78 14.27 4.92 4.55
N GLY A 79 14.04 4.40 3.35
CA GLY A 79 12.77 3.82 2.95
C GLY A 79 12.67 2.32 3.23
N HIS A 80 11.51 1.77 2.86
CA HIS A 80 11.19 0.36 3.01
C HIS A 80 10.80 -0.26 1.66
N THR A 81 11.28 -1.48 1.44
CA THR A 81 10.94 -2.30 0.27
C THR A 81 10.10 -3.50 0.72
N GLN A 82 8.98 -3.75 0.04
CA GLN A 82 8.08 -4.86 0.31
C GLN A 82 7.75 -5.62 -0.98
N LYS A 83 8.10 -6.91 -1.03
CA LYS A 83 7.64 -7.81 -2.10
C LYS A 83 6.14 -8.10 -1.90
N LEU A 84 5.32 -7.82 -2.90
CA LEU A 84 3.86 -8.04 -2.88
C LEU A 84 3.45 -9.31 -3.63
N GLY A 85 4.21 -9.69 -4.67
CA GLY A 85 4.02 -10.91 -5.46
C GLY A 85 5.33 -11.30 -6.15
N ASP A 86 5.32 -12.28 -7.05
CA ASP A 86 6.54 -12.79 -7.68
C ASP A 86 7.26 -11.74 -8.53
N HIS A 87 6.50 -10.84 -9.15
CA HIS A 87 7.02 -9.78 -10.00
C HIS A 87 6.53 -8.38 -9.57
N ILE A 88 5.89 -8.26 -8.41
CA ILE A 88 5.33 -6.99 -7.92
C ILE A 88 6.00 -6.59 -6.61
N PHE A 89 6.51 -5.35 -6.58
CA PHE A 89 7.27 -4.78 -5.46
C PHE A 89 6.73 -3.41 -5.09
N LEU A 90 6.68 -3.10 -3.80
CA LEU A 90 6.37 -1.79 -3.25
C LEU A 90 7.65 -1.18 -2.69
N PHE A 91 7.93 0.06 -3.08
CA PHE A 91 9.00 0.89 -2.55
C PHE A 91 8.38 2.12 -1.90
N ALA A 92 8.66 2.29 -0.61
CA ALA A 92 8.09 3.32 0.23
C ALA A 92 9.22 4.21 0.77
N PRO A 93 9.19 5.54 0.57
CA PRO A 93 10.14 6.45 1.22
C PRO A 93 9.86 6.54 2.73
N SER A 94 10.79 7.10 3.51
CA SER A 94 10.74 7.22 4.99
C SER A 94 9.47 7.84 5.59
N ASN A 95 8.64 8.52 4.79
CA ASN A 95 7.38 9.10 5.23
C ASN A 95 6.17 8.16 5.10
N VAL A 96 6.37 6.89 4.78
CA VAL A 96 5.31 5.90 4.57
C VAL A 96 5.59 4.67 5.42
N GLU A 97 4.65 4.33 6.29
CA GLU A 97 4.68 3.11 7.10
C GLU A 97 3.99 1.97 6.35
N ILE A 98 4.64 0.80 6.29
CA ILE A 98 4.09 -0.40 5.67
C ILE A 98 3.57 -1.32 6.77
N SER A 99 2.25 -1.47 6.88
CA SER A 99 1.63 -2.49 7.71
C SER A 99 1.15 -3.65 6.86
N LYS A 100 1.54 -4.88 7.23
CA LYS A 100 1.11 -6.11 6.58
C LYS A 100 0.16 -6.83 7.53
N ASP A 101 -1.08 -7.02 7.11
CA ASP A 101 -2.03 -7.86 7.85
C ASP A 101 -1.49 -9.29 7.88
N PRO A 102 -1.15 -9.84 9.06
CA PRO A 102 -0.74 -11.22 9.19
C PRO A 102 -1.98 -12.08 8.93
N ARG A 103 -2.21 -12.43 7.65
CA ARG A 103 -3.22 -13.44 7.31
C ARG A 103 -2.94 -14.68 8.15
N PRO A 104 -3.83 -15.08 9.08
CA PRO A 104 -3.64 -16.32 9.80
C PRO A 104 -3.64 -17.42 8.75
N LEU A 105 -2.51 -18.13 8.63
CA LEU A 105 -2.48 -19.37 7.89
C LEU A 105 -3.51 -20.26 8.56
N VAL A 106 -4.69 -20.39 7.95
CA VAL A 106 -5.64 -21.43 8.30
C VAL A 106 -4.87 -22.73 8.09
N ARG A 107 -4.32 -23.26 9.18
CA ARG A 107 -3.76 -24.61 9.22
C ARG A 107 -4.93 -25.52 8.89
N SER A 108 -5.04 -25.89 7.61
CA SER A 108 -5.89 -26.98 7.19
C SER A 108 -5.25 -28.27 7.70
N SER A 109 -5.41 -28.53 8.99
CA SER A 109 -5.18 -29.84 9.57
C SER A 109 -6.39 -30.68 9.23
N TYR A 110 -6.21 -31.52 8.20
CA TYR A 110 -6.82 -32.82 8.01
C TYR A 110 -7.49 -33.37 9.29
N ILE A 111 -8.81 -33.20 9.42
CA ILE A 111 -9.63 -34.14 10.20
C ILE A 111 -9.87 -35.37 9.33
N PHE A 112 -8.85 -36.22 9.32
CA PHE A 112 -8.94 -37.60 8.91
C PHE A 112 -9.69 -38.39 10.00
N THR A 113 -11.02 -38.36 9.95
CA THR A 113 -11.81 -39.43 10.58
C THR A 113 -11.68 -40.67 9.67
N ARG A 114 -10.85 -41.59 10.14
CA ARG A 114 -10.57 -42.92 9.57
C ARG A 114 -11.86 -43.65 9.12
N PRO A 115 -11.84 -44.41 8.01
CA PRO A 115 -12.88 -45.41 7.74
C PRO A 115 -12.77 -46.50 8.82
N GLY A 116 -13.86 -46.77 9.53
CA GLY A 116 -13.90 -47.83 10.53
C GLY A 116 -13.72 -49.22 9.88
N PRO A 117 -12.94 -50.13 10.48
CA PRO A 117 -13.07 -51.55 10.18
C PRO A 117 -14.39 -52.05 10.80
N PHE A 118 -14.83 -53.25 10.46
CA PHE A 118 -16.11 -53.89 10.84
C PHE A 118 -17.25 -53.64 9.85
N GLY A 119 -17.15 -54.31 8.70
CA GLY A 119 -18.30 -55.03 8.17
C GLY A 119 -18.55 -56.30 8.98
N GLY A 120 -19.81 -56.67 9.20
CA GLY A 120 -20.20 -57.89 9.89
C GLY A 120 -21.72 -58.07 9.95
N HIS A 121 -22.21 -58.96 9.09
CA HIS A 121 -23.40 -59.83 9.08
C HIS A 121 -24.62 -59.61 10.00
N GLU A 122 -25.79 -59.74 9.34
CA GLU A 122 -27.04 -60.46 9.69
C GLU A 122 -27.48 -60.59 11.17
N VAL A 123 -28.73 -60.20 11.45
CA VAL A 123 -29.93 -61.07 11.43
C VAL A 123 -31.20 -60.24 11.27
#